data_AF-A0ABD3C2R1-F1
#
_entry.id   AF-A0ABD3C2R1-F1
#
_cell.length_a   1.000
_cell.length_b   1.000
_cell.length_c   1.000
_cell.angle_alpha   90.00
_cell.angle_beta   90.00
_cell.angle_gamma   90.00
#
_symmetry.space_group_name_H-M   'P 1'
#
loop_
_entity.id
_entity.type
_entity.pdbx_description
1 polymer ?
#
loop_
_entity_poly.entity_id
_entity_poly.type
_entity_poly.pdbx_seq_one_letter_code
_entity_poly.pdbx_strand_id
1 'polypeptide(L)'
;MSLFDSLDASEAFCSPTGLFIQIQGFVICLLLALGWALDSLVRNKEIRRIKENIKRGNNFAFICHDISELEHSSQLNLPMISVVMPLKGFGEHNLHNWRSQLRLYMVPLEFLFVVDSTDDPAYHAVKHLLNDYKDDVDAKIVVAGPSTTCTQKIHNQLVGVDKMHKDSKYVLFLDDDVRLQPGSNGALTSEMEKNPDIFIQTGYPLDLPSGSLGSYCIYEYHMPCSMGFATGGKTLFLWGRCMMMHAEDFRTDRHGVVSELREGGYSDDMTLAAIAG
;
A
#
# COMPACT_ATOMS: atom_id res chain seq x y z
N MET A 1 51.41 -23.53 -35.30
CA MET A 1 50.92 -23.37 -33.92
C MET A 1 49.42 -23.14 -34.00
N SER A 2 48.72 -24.23 -34.30
CA SER A 2 47.26 -24.38 -34.18
C SER A 2 46.97 -24.60 -32.70
N LEU A 3 46.21 -23.71 -32.07
CA LEU A 3 45.80 -23.95 -30.68
C LEU A 3 44.58 -23.14 -30.27
N PHE A 4 43.63 -22.94 -31.18
CA PHE A 4 42.24 -22.64 -30.86
C PHE A 4 41.38 -23.16 -32.01
N ASP A 5 41.53 -24.45 -32.31
CA ASP A 5 40.54 -25.18 -33.09
C ASP A 5 39.22 -25.14 -32.31
N SER A 6 38.15 -24.93 -33.05
CA SER A 6 36.76 -25.02 -32.62
C SER A 6 36.55 -26.17 -31.63
N LEU A 7 36.32 -25.84 -30.36
CA LEU A 7 35.48 -26.68 -29.52
C LEU A 7 34.14 -26.71 -30.23
N ASP A 8 33.90 -27.80 -30.95
CA ASP A 8 32.71 -28.03 -31.73
C ASP A 8 31.53 -27.96 -30.74
N ALA A 9 30.78 -26.86 -30.75
CA ALA A 9 29.76 -26.59 -29.72
C ALA A 9 28.78 -27.76 -29.58
N SER A 10 28.55 -28.46 -30.70
CA SER A 10 27.79 -29.72 -30.77
C SER A 10 28.35 -30.83 -29.87
N GLU A 11 29.67 -31.07 -29.85
CA GLU A 11 30.30 -32.05 -28.96
C GLU A 11 30.23 -31.61 -27.50
N ALA A 12 30.37 -30.32 -27.22
CA ALA A 12 30.25 -29.78 -25.86
C ALA A 12 28.83 -29.97 -25.29
N PHE A 13 27.78 -29.74 -26.09
CA PHE A 13 26.38 -29.98 -25.71
C PHE A 13 26.02 -31.47 -25.58
N CYS A 14 26.67 -32.35 -26.35
CA CYS A 14 26.48 -33.80 -26.28
C CYS A 14 27.37 -34.50 -25.24
N SER A 15 28.28 -33.78 -24.59
CA SER A 15 29.11 -34.32 -23.51
C SER A 15 28.25 -34.72 -22.29
N PRO A 16 28.69 -35.68 -21.45
CA PRO A 16 27.97 -36.04 -20.23
C PRO A 16 27.67 -34.84 -19.32
N THR A 17 28.61 -33.88 -19.25
CA THR A 17 28.44 -32.62 -18.49
C THR A 17 27.41 -31.70 -19.15
N GLY A 18 27.45 -31.55 -20.48
CA GLY A 18 26.48 -30.76 -21.24
C GLY A 18 25.05 -31.30 -21.10
N LEU A 19 24.88 -32.61 -21.24
CA LEU A 19 23.61 -33.31 -21.03
C LEU A 19 23.10 -33.15 -19.59
N PHE A 20 23.99 -33.24 -18.59
CA PHE A 20 23.62 -33.01 -17.19
C PHE A 20 23.05 -31.60 -16.96
N ILE A 21 23.73 -30.56 -17.48
CA ILE A 21 23.26 -29.16 -17.38
C ILE A 21 21.92 -28.99 -18.12
N GLN A 22 21.77 -29.57 -19.31
CA GLN A 22 20.52 -29.53 -20.07
C GLN A 22 19.36 -30.18 -19.31
N ILE A 23 19.57 -31.36 -18.73
CA ILE A 23 18.56 -32.06 -17.92
C ILE A 23 18.15 -31.20 -16.72
N GLN A 24 19.10 -30.58 -16.01
CA GLN A 24 18.78 -29.66 -14.93
C GLN A 24 17.94 -28.47 -15.42
N GLY A 25 18.30 -27.88 -16.56
CA GLY A 25 17.53 -26.81 -17.20
C GLY A 25 16.10 -27.26 -17.54
N PHE A 26 15.94 -28.45 -18.13
CA PHE A 26 14.61 -29.02 -18.42
C PHE A 26 13.79 -29.25 -17.16
N VAL A 27 14.38 -29.76 -16.09
CA VAL A 27 13.70 -29.95 -14.81
C VAL A 27 13.21 -28.61 -14.25
N ILE A 28 14.04 -27.57 -14.27
CA ILE A 28 13.65 -26.21 -13.84
C ILE A 28 12.49 -25.68 -14.70
N CYS A 29 12.60 -25.77 -16.03
CA CYS A 29 11.54 -25.33 -16.94
C CYS A 29 10.23 -26.10 -16.73
N LEU A 30 10.28 -27.41 -16.49
CA LEU A 30 9.11 -28.24 -16.21
C LEU A 30 8.45 -27.87 -14.87
N LEU A 31 9.25 -27.64 -13.82
CA LEU A 31 8.75 -27.21 -12.52
C LEU A 31 8.07 -25.84 -12.61
N LEU A 32 8.69 -24.88 -13.32
CA LEU A 32 8.07 -23.59 -13.59
C LEU A 32 6.77 -23.79 -14.36
N ALA A 33 6.78 -24.50 -15.50
CA ALA A 33 5.59 -24.72 -16.32
C ALA A 33 4.45 -25.37 -15.53
N LEU A 34 4.75 -26.33 -14.65
CA LEU A 34 3.77 -26.92 -13.75
C LEU A 34 3.20 -25.87 -12.77
N GLY A 35 4.05 -25.05 -12.16
CA GLY A 35 3.63 -23.93 -11.31
C GLY A 35 2.67 -22.98 -12.04
N TRP A 36 3.05 -22.50 -13.24
CA TRP A 36 2.20 -21.66 -14.08
C TRP A 36 0.85 -22.32 -14.44
N ALA A 37 0.85 -23.63 -14.68
CA ALA A 37 -0.38 -24.37 -14.96
C ALA A 37 -1.30 -24.45 -13.73
N LEU A 38 -0.74 -24.73 -12.55
CA LEU A 38 -1.49 -24.75 -11.28
C LEU A 38 -2.04 -23.36 -10.93
N ASP A 39 -1.24 -22.31 -11.07
CA ASP A 39 -1.67 -20.92 -10.86
C ASP A 39 -2.77 -20.52 -11.85
N SER A 40 -2.68 -20.97 -13.10
CA SER A 40 -3.74 -20.77 -14.10
C SER A 40 -5.05 -21.43 -13.68
N LEU A 41 -5.02 -22.61 -13.05
CA LEU A 41 -6.24 -23.26 -12.53
C LEU A 41 -6.87 -22.43 -11.39
N VAL A 42 -6.07 -21.97 -10.44
CA VAL A 42 -6.52 -21.11 -9.33
C VAL A 42 -7.10 -19.81 -9.89
N ARG A 43 -6.36 -19.13 -10.77
CA ARG A 43 -6.81 -17.89 -11.43
C ARG A 43 -8.13 -18.09 -12.18
N ASN A 44 -8.28 -19.18 -12.92
CA ASN A 44 -9.50 -19.47 -13.66
C ASN A 44 -10.69 -19.75 -12.74
N LYS A 45 -10.46 -20.35 -11.57
CA LYS A 45 -11.50 -20.53 -10.54
C LYS A 45 -11.94 -19.16 -10.00
N GLU A 46 -11.00 -18.28 -9.70
CA GLU A 46 -11.32 -16.94 -9.19
C GLU A 46 -12.03 -16.05 -10.22
N ILE A 47 -11.61 -16.10 -11.48
CA ILE A 47 -12.30 -15.40 -12.58
C ILE A 47 -13.75 -15.92 -12.72
N ARG A 48 -13.97 -17.24 -12.61
CA ARG A 48 -15.32 -17.81 -12.65
C ARG A 48 -16.16 -17.30 -11.47
N ARG A 49 -15.62 -17.33 -10.26
CA ARG A 49 -16.28 -16.79 -9.05
C ARG A 49 -16.69 -15.34 -9.24
N ILE A 50 -15.77 -14.48 -9.68
CA ILE A 50 -16.05 -13.05 -9.92
C ILE A 50 -17.18 -12.89 -10.94
N LYS A 51 -17.10 -13.60 -12.08
CA LYS A 51 -18.14 -13.57 -13.12
C LYS A 51 -19.50 -14.03 -12.61
N GLU A 52 -19.55 -15.08 -11.79
CA GLU A 52 -20.77 -15.59 -11.19
C GLU A 52 -21.38 -14.60 -10.19
N ASN A 53 -20.56 -13.96 -9.36
CA ASN A 53 -21.03 -12.94 -8.42
C ASN A 53 -21.53 -11.68 -9.12
N ILE A 54 -20.88 -11.24 -10.20
CA ILE A 54 -21.37 -10.14 -11.04
C ILE A 54 -22.74 -10.49 -11.62
N LYS A 55 -22.93 -11.71 -12.13
CA LYS A 55 -24.24 -12.18 -12.63
C LYS A 55 -25.31 -12.22 -11.53
N ARG A 56 -24.93 -12.41 -10.28
CA ARG A 56 -25.82 -12.39 -9.10
C ARG A 56 -26.11 -10.97 -8.58
N GLY A 57 -25.55 -9.93 -9.21
CA GLY A 57 -25.80 -8.52 -8.87
C GLY A 57 -24.66 -7.82 -8.13
N ASN A 58 -23.60 -8.53 -7.74
CA ASN A 58 -22.42 -7.89 -7.14
C ASN A 58 -21.48 -7.36 -8.23
N ASN A 59 -21.73 -6.12 -8.70
CA ASN A 59 -20.87 -5.45 -9.69
C ASN A 59 -19.43 -5.21 -9.18
N PHE A 60 -19.21 -5.29 -7.86
CA PHE A 60 -17.92 -5.10 -7.20
C PHE A 60 -17.29 -6.42 -6.74
N ALA A 61 -17.66 -7.55 -7.35
CA ALA A 61 -17.17 -8.88 -6.95
C ALA A 61 -15.64 -9.07 -7.06
N PHE A 62 -14.96 -8.15 -7.76
CA PHE A 62 -13.51 -8.09 -7.86
C PHE A 62 -12.85 -7.40 -6.65
N ILE A 63 -13.64 -6.66 -5.86
CA ILE A 63 -13.23 -5.94 -4.64
C ILE A 63 -13.68 -6.69 -3.40
N CYS A 64 -14.97 -7.03 -3.31
CA CYS A 64 -15.59 -7.65 -2.14
C CYS A 64 -16.31 -8.93 -2.54
N HIS A 65 -16.32 -9.92 -1.64
CA HIS A 65 -17.11 -11.14 -1.85
C HIS A 65 -18.60 -10.84 -1.74
N ASP A 66 -18.97 -10.01 -0.75
CA ASP A 66 -20.34 -9.63 -0.45
C ASP A 66 -20.50 -8.12 -0.62
N ILE A 67 -21.40 -7.70 -1.51
CA ILE A 67 -21.65 -6.28 -1.78
C ILE A 67 -22.32 -5.57 -0.60
N SER A 68 -22.99 -6.31 0.30
CA SER A 68 -23.61 -5.74 1.49
C SER A 68 -22.57 -5.19 2.48
N GLU A 69 -21.32 -5.66 2.42
CA GLU A 69 -20.22 -5.08 3.18
C GLU A 69 -19.96 -3.64 2.74
N LEU A 70 -20.18 -3.31 1.47
CA LEU A 70 -20.00 -1.96 0.91
C LEU A 70 -21.23 -1.04 1.12
N GLU A 71 -22.32 -1.56 1.70
CA GLU A 71 -23.49 -0.73 2.01
C GLU A 71 -23.17 0.26 3.13
N HIS A 72 -23.72 1.47 3.01
CA HIS A 72 -23.49 2.55 3.96
C HIS A 72 -23.84 2.16 5.41
N SER A 73 -24.89 1.36 5.61
CA SER A 73 -25.31 0.85 6.92
C SER A 73 -24.24 -0.04 7.58
N SER A 74 -23.62 -0.95 6.83
CA SER A 74 -22.54 -1.83 7.30
C SER A 74 -21.30 -1.02 7.65
N GLN A 75 -21.00 -0.08 6.77
CA GLN A 75 -19.87 0.84 6.82
C GLN A 75 -19.92 1.83 8.01
N LEU A 76 -21.11 2.30 8.40
CA LEU A 76 -21.30 3.15 9.60
C LEU A 76 -21.03 2.43 10.92
N ASN A 77 -21.12 1.10 10.96
CA ASN A 77 -20.83 0.32 12.16
C ASN A 77 -19.33 0.09 12.36
N LEU A 78 -18.50 0.43 11.37
CA LEU A 78 -17.05 0.34 11.49
C LEU A 78 -16.52 1.47 12.39
N PRO A 79 -15.45 1.22 13.14
CA PRO A 79 -14.86 2.22 14.01
C PRO A 79 -14.31 3.41 13.23
N MET A 80 -14.25 4.56 13.91
CA MET A 80 -13.68 5.78 13.37
C MET A 80 -12.17 5.63 13.12
N ILE A 81 -11.72 6.27 12.04
CA ILE A 81 -10.32 6.29 11.61
C ILE A 81 -9.88 7.72 11.36
N SER A 82 -8.66 8.03 11.78
CA SER A 82 -7.99 9.27 11.41
C SER A 82 -7.06 9.05 10.24
N VAL A 83 -7.27 9.75 9.14
CA VAL A 83 -6.37 9.73 7.98
C VAL A 83 -5.38 10.87 8.12
N VAL A 84 -4.11 10.55 8.34
CA VAL A 84 -3.04 11.53 8.46
C VAL A 84 -2.26 11.57 7.14
N MET A 85 -2.29 12.74 6.50
CA MET A 85 -1.66 12.98 5.21
C MET A 85 -0.53 14.00 5.37
N PRO A 86 0.73 13.56 5.47
CA PRO A 86 1.87 14.47 5.45
C PRO A 86 2.04 15.06 4.04
N LEU A 87 2.03 16.38 3.91
CA LEU A 87 2.12 17.08 2.63
C LEU A 87 3.43 17.86 2.50
N LYS A 88 3.91 17.98 1.26
CA LYS A 88 5.00 18.90 0.89
C LYS A 88 4.85 19.39 -0.54
N GLY A 89 4.78 20.70 -0.73
CA GLY A 89 4.66 21.31 -2.05
C GLY A 89 3.29 21.08 -2.70
N PHE A 90 3.16 21.41 -3.98
CA PHE A 90 1.90 21.30 -4.69
C PHE A 90 2.11 20.87 -6.15
N GLY A 91 1.39 19.85 -6.57
CA GLY A 91 1.25 19.44 -7.97
C GLY A 91 -0.23 19.27 -8.35
N GLU A 92 -0.58 19.54 -9.60
CA GLU A 92 -1.98 19.42 -10.07
C GLU A 92 -2.54 18.01 -9.89
N HIS A 93 -1.69 16.98 -9.98
CA HIS A 93 -2.08 15.59 -9.77
C HIS A 93 -2.49 15.31 -8.31
N ASN A 94 -1.82 15.93 -7.34
CA ASN A 94 -2.10 15.78 -5.92
C ASN A 94 -3.52 16.27 -5.60
N LEU A 95 -3.95 17.41 -6.17
CA LEU A 95 -5.31 17.93 -5.96
C LEU A 95 -6.40 16.94 -6.42
N HIS A 96 -6.17 16.24 -7.53
CA HIS A 96 -7.11 15.21 -8.00
C HIS A 96 -7.19 14.03 -7.01
N ASN A 97 -6.05 13.60 -6.46
CA ASN A 97 -5.99 12.53 -5.47
C ASN A 97 -6.71 12.94 -4.18
N TRP A 98 -6.44 14.13 -3.65
CA TRP A 98 -7.08 14.64 -2.42
C TRP A 98 -8.60 14.76 -2.59
N ARG A 99 -9.07 15.32 -3.72
CA ARG A 99 -10.50 15.35 -4.07
C ARG A 99 -11.11 13.96 -4.12
N SER A 100 -10.39 13.00 -4.69
CA SER A 100 -10.89 11.63 -4.75
C SER A 100 -11.04 11.04 -3.35
N GLN A 101 -10.03 11.19 -2.48
CA GLN A 101 -10.00 10.67 -1.12
C GLN A 101 -11.12 11.26 -0.25
N LEU A 102 -11.35 12.58 -0.30
CA LEU A 102 -12.42 13.25 0.44
C LEU A 102 -13.82 12.77 0.05
N ARG A 103 -14.00 12.22 -1.16
CA ARG A 103 -15.28 11.69 -1.64
C ARG A 103 -15.51 10.22 -1.30
N LEU A 104 -14.51 9.51 -0.77
CA LEU A 104 -14.61 8.08 -0.45
C LEU A 104 -15.24 7.88 0.94
N TYR A 105 -16.54 8.13 1.05
CA TYR A 105 -17.29 7.96 2.31
C TYR A 105 -17.71 6.51 2.50
N MET A 106 -16.93 5.75 3.25
CA MET A 106 -17.32 4.39 3.63
C MET A 106 -17.04 4.06 5.10
N VAL A 107 -16.40 4.93 5.88
CA VAL A 107 -16.30 4.77 7.34
C VAL A 107 -16.36 6.15 7.98
N PRO A 108 -16.66 6.28 9.28
CA PRO A 108 -16.44 7.54 9.98
C PRO A 108 -14.96 7.93 9.86
N LEU A 109 -14.68 9.02 9.15
CA LEU A 109 -13.33 9.46 8.80
C LEU A 109 -13.15 10.91 9.25
N GLU A 110 -12.00 11.20 9.86
CA GLU A 110 -11.44 12.55 9.86
C GLU A 110 -10.17 12.58 8.99
N PHE A 111 -9.97 13.66 8.25
CA PHE A 111 -8.76 13.89 7.45
C PHE A 111 -7.89 14.99 8.08
N LEU A 112 -6.61 14.69 8.29
CA LEU A 112 -5.60 15.62 8.78
C LEU A 112 -4.56 15.84 7.68
N PHE A 113 -4.68 16.97 7.00
CA PHE A 113 -3.67 17.42 6.05
C PHE A 113 -2.57 18.16 6.81
N VAL A 114 -1.39 17.56 6.91
CA VAL A 114 -0.32 18.07 7.78
C VAL A 114 0.80 18.67 6.94
N VAL A 115 1.05 19.96 7.13
CA VAL A 115 2.13 20.72 6.48
C VAL A 115 3.15 21.19 7.51
N ASP A 116 4.37 21.48 7.07
CA ASP A 116 5.39 22.03 7.96
C ASP A 116 5.10 23.49 8.36
N SER A 117 4.53 24.28 7.46
CA SER A 117 4.34 25.73 7.57
C SER A 117 3.17 26.21 6.72
N THR A 118 2.69 27.42 6.99
CA THR A 118 1.69 28.08 6.13
C THR A 118 2.26 28.55 4.79
N ASP A 119 3.58 28.61 4.66
CA ASP A 119 4.28 29.01 3.44
C ASP A 119 4.41 27.85 2.45
N ASP A 120 4.11 26.62 2.87
CA ASP A 120 4.09 25.47 1.99
C ASP A 120 2.96 25.62 0.95
N PRO A 121 3.24 25.48 -0.36
CA PRO A 121 2.21 25.57 -1.39
C PRO A 121 1.00 24.64 -1.18
N ALA A 122 1.20 23.48 -0.52
CA ALA A 122 0.13 22.56 -0.15
C ALA A 122 -0.93 23.23 0.73
N TYR A 123 -0.52 24.11 1.65
CA TYR A 123 -1.40 24.74 2.63
C TYR A 123 -2.53 25.51 1.96
N HIS A 124 -2.19 26.36 0.99
CA HIS A 124 -3.17 27.14 0.25
C HIS A 124 -4.07 26.25 -0.61
N ALA A 125 -3.50 25.26 -1.30
CA ALA A 125 -4.26 24.35 -2.14
C ALA A 125 -5.29 23.55 -1.35
N VAL A 126 -4.90 22.98 -0.20
CA VAL A 126 -5.81 22.25 0.68
C VAL A 126 -6.83 23.20 1.31
N LYS A 127 -6.43 24.41 1.70
CA LYS A 127 -7.38 25.39 2.25
C LYS A 127 -8.49 25.73 1.25
N HIS A 128 -8.14 25.89 -0.03
CA HIS A 128 -9.14 26.05 -1.08
C HIS A 128 -10.00 24.80 -1.25
N LEU A 129 -9.38 23.62 -1.28
CA LEU A 129 -10.10 22.34 -1.37
C LEU A 129 -11.12 22.17 -0.25
N LEU A 130 -10.75 22.42 1.01
CA LEU A 130 -11.64 22.23 2.15
C LEU A 130 -12.80 23.24 2.18
N ASN A 131 -12.65 24.41 1.55
CA ASN A 131 -13.79 25.32 1.37
C ASN A 131 -14.84 24.75 0.41
N ASP A 132 -14.45 23.97 -0.59
CA ASP A 132 -15.37 23.34 -1.55
C ASP A 132 -16.20 22.21 -0.91
N TYR A 133 -15.69 21.59 0.16
CA TYR A 133 -16.31 20.46 0.89
C TYR A 133 -16.73 20.84 2.31
N LYS A 134 -16.88 22.14 2.57
CA LYS A 134 -17.28 22.63 3.89
C LYS A 134 -18.64 22.02 4.27
N ASP A 135 -18.70 21.45 5.48
CA ASP A 135 -19.86 20.74 6.04
C ASP A 135 -20.11 19.31 5.49
N ASP A 136 -19.40 18.88 4.44
CA ASP A 136 -19.53 17.55 3.83
C ASP A 136 -18.49 16.53 4.34
N VAL A 137 -17.35 17.00 4.84
CA VAL A 137 -16.24 16.17 5.36
C VAL A 137 -15.76 16.67 6.71
N ASP A 138 -15.35 15.74 7.58
CA ASP A 138 -14.52 16.10 8.72
C ASP A 138 -13.05 16.14 8.27
N ALA A 139 -12.55 17.33 8.02
CA ALA A 139 -11.20 17.53 7.54
C ALA A 139 -10.60 18.84 8.07
N LYS A 140 -9.32 18.80 8.44
CA LYS A 140 -8.58 19.95 8.97
C LYS A 140 -7.15 19.99 8.45
N ILE A 141 -6.60 21.20 8.41
CA ILE A 141 -5.19 21.44 8.13
C ILE A 141 -4.45 21.58 9.46
N VAL A 142 -3.33 20.89 9.60
CA VAL A 142 -2.46 20.96 10.77
C VAL A 142 -1.10 21.50 10.32
N VAL A 143 -0.61 22.52 11.02
CA VAL A 143 0.74 23.06 10.81
C VAL A 143 1.66 22.46 11.88
N ALA A 144 2.55 21.57 11.47
CA ALA A 144 3.42 20.79 12.36
C ALA A 144 4.68 21.53 12.81
N GLY A 145 5.10 22.55 12.08
CA GLY A 145 6.40 23.18 12.25
C GLY A 145 7.53 22.34 11.63
N PRO A 146 8.75 22.89 11.59
CA PRO A 146 9.92 22.19 11.08
C PRO A 146 10.34 21.05 12.01
N SER A 147 10.75 19.94 11.41
CA SER A 147 11.36 18.79 12.10
C SER A 147 12.78 19.09 12.58
N THR A 148 13.20 18.41 13.66
CA THR A 148 14.55 18.57 14.25
C THR A 148 15.31 17.25 14.41
N THR A 149 14.62 16.16 14.73
CA THR A 149 15.22 14.86 15.09
C THR A 149 14.88 13.71 14.14
N CYS A 150 13.90 13.91 13.25
CA CYS A 150 13.45 12.94 12.25
C CYS A 150 13.18 13.65 10.92
N THR A 151 12.76 12.92 9.88
CA THR A 151 12.35 13.55 8.61
C THR A 151 11.07 14.35 8.77
N GLN A 152 10.88 15.34 7.89
CA GLN A 152 9.69 16.18 7.91
C GLN A 152 8.40 15.38 7.71
N LYS A 153 8.43 14.31 6.90
CA LYS A 153 7.30 13.40 6.72
C LYS A 153 6.89 12.75 8.04
N ILE A 154 7.86 12.17 8.77
CA ILE A 154 7.61 11.50 10.05
C ILE A 154 7.15 12.51 11.10
N HIS A 155 7.78 13.68 11.18
CA HIS A 155 7.35 14.75 12.09
C HIS A 155 5.90 15.16 11.83
N ASN A 156 5.52 15.35 10.57
CA ASN A 156 4.15 15.66 10.18
C ASN A 156 3.19 14.51 10.55
N GLN A 157 3.57 13.25 10.34
CA GLN A 157 2.77 12.09 10.77
C GLN A 157 2.54 12.08 12.28
N LEU A 158 3.59 12.26 13.09
CA LEU A 158 3.52 12.26 14.55
C LEU A 158 2.69 13.43 15.10
N VAL A 159 2.81 14.62 14.51
CA VAL A 159 1.94 15.76 14.87
C VAL A 159 0.50 15.50 14.45
N GLY A 160 0.28 14.88 13.29
CA GLY A 160 -1.06 14.46 12.87
C GLY A 160 -1.69 13.49 13.88
N VAL A 161 -0.94 12.48 14.32
CA VAL A 161 -1.36 11.55 15.38
C VAL A 161 -1.69 12.29 16.69
N ASP A 162 -0.87 13.26 17.12
CA ASP A 162 -1.17 14.06 18.32
C ASP A 162 -2.46 14.88 18.21
N LYS A 163 -2.83 15.28 16.98
CA LYS A 163 -4.04 16.07 16.69
C LYS A 163 -5.24 15.24 16.23
N MET A 164 -5.09 13.93 16.19
CA MET A 164 -6.16 13.02 15.79
C MET A 164 -7.29 13.01 16.83
N HIS A 165 -8.48 12.65 16.40
CA HIS A 165 -9.66 12.53 17.23
C HIS A 165 -9.42 11.47 18.31
N LYS A 166 -9.82 11.80 19.53
CA LYS A 166 -9.62 10.94 20.72
C LYS A 166 -10.34 9.59 20.61
N ASP A 167 -11.44 9.55 19.84
CA ASP A 167 -12.26 8.35 19.69
C ASP A 167 -11.87 7.52 18.44
N SER A 168 -10.89 7.97 17.66
CA SER A 168 -10.35 7.17 16.56
C SER A 168 -9.71 5.90 17.10
N LYS A 169 -10.14 4.75 16.56
CA LYS A 169 -9.58 3.44 16.93
C LYS A 169 -8.31 3.14 16.13
N TYR A 170 -8.28 3.60 14.88
CA TYR A 170 -7.18 3.40 13.95
C TYR A 170 -6.67 4.73 13.40
N VAL A 171 -5.40 4.74 13.01
CA VAL A 171 -4.78 5.80 12.22
C VAL A 171 -4.30 5.23 10.89
N LEU A 172 -4.59 5.94 9.80
CA LEU A 172 -4.14 5.62 8.46
C LEU A 172 -3.16 6.69 7.99
N PHE A 173 -1.89 6.33 7.82
CA PHE A 173 -0.91 7.15 7.12
C PHE A 173 -1.07 6.96 5.63
N LEU A 174 -1.27 8.07 4.92
CA LEU A 174 -1.53 8.06 3.49
C LEU A 174 -0.71 9.15 2.80
N ASP A 175 0.13 8.76 1.85
CA ASP A 175 0.90 9.70 1.06
C ASP A 175 -0.02 10.52 0.13
N ASP A 176 0.41 11.74 -0.15
CA ASP A 176 -0.39 12.74 -0.85
C ASP A 176 -0.58 12.46 -2.34
N ASP A 177 0.26 11.59 -2.90
CA ASP A 177 0.26 11.13 -4.28
C ASP A 177 -0.43 9.77 -4.46
N VAL A 178 -0.97 9.18 -3.39
CA VAL A 178 -1.68 7.90 -3.44
C VAL A 178 -3.14 8.08 -3.79
N ARG A 179 -3.63 7.26 -4.71
CA ARG A 179 -5.05 7.12 -5.00
C ARG A 179 -5.57 5.78 -4.49
N LEU A 180 -6.49 5.85 -3.54
CA LEU A 180 -7.21 4.67 -3.05
C LEU A 180 -8.43 4.38 -3.92
N GLN A 181 -8.78 3.10 -4.01
CA GLN A 181 -10.05 2.70 -4.61
C GLN A 181 -11.20 2.95 -3.61
N PRO A 182 -12.42 3.23 -4.08
CA PRO A 182 -13.59 3.24 -3.22
C PRO A 182 -13.71 1.93 -2.44
N GLY A 183 -13.92 2.01 -1.13
CA GLY A 183 -14.03 0.85 -0.24
C GLY A 183 -12.72 0.37 0.37
N SER A 184 -11.55 0.86 -0.07
CA SER A 184 -10.27 0.45 0.52
C SER A 184 -10.21 0.73 2.02
N ASN A 185 -10.64 1.89 2.49
CA ASN A 185 -10.64 2.21 3.93
C ASN A 185 -11.51 1.23 4.73
N GLY A 186 -12.73 0.95 4.25
CA GLY A 186 -13.64 -0.01 4.87
C GLY A 186 -13.07 -1.43 4.89
N ALA A 187 -12.43 -1.86 3.80
CA ALA A 187 -11.79 -3.16 3.72
C ALA A 187 -10.60 -3.30 4.68
N LEU A 188 -9.72 -2.28 4.76
CA LEU A 188 -8.62 -2.23 5.74
C LEU A 188 -9.17 -2.34 7.16
N THR A 189 -10.20 -1.54 7.47
CA THR A 189 -10.81 -1.50 8.81
C THR A 189 -11.47 -2.82 9.18
N SER A 190 -12.21 -3.42 8.24
CA SER A 190 -12.87 -4.70 8.46
C SER A 190 -11.85 -5.80 8.78
N GLU A 191 -10.68 -5.78 8.13
CA GLU A 191 -9.62 -6.75 8.39
C GLU A 191 -8.96 -6.54 9.76
N MET A 192 -8.71 -5.28 10.15
CA MET A 192 -8.24 -4.94 11.51
C MET A 192 -9.25 -5.36 12.59
N GLU A 193 -10.57 -5.22 12.34
CA GLU A 193 -11.59 -5.70 13.27
C GLU A 193 -11.65 -7.23 13.36
N LYS A 194 -11.47 -7.93 12.23
CA LYS A 194 -11.44 -9.41 12.19
C LYS A 194 -10.21 -9.97 12.89
N ASN A 195 -9.08 -9.27 12.81
CA ASN A 195 -7.79 -9.72 13.32
C ASN A 195 -7.14 -8.59 14.16
N PRO A 196 -7.58 -8.40 15.42
CA PRO A 196 -7.11 -7.30 16.26
C PRO A 196 -5.64 -7.43 16.70
N ASP A 197 -5.00 -8.57 16.43
CA ASP A 197 -3.58 -8.79 16.68
C ASP A 197 -2.67 -8.25 15.55
N ILE A 198 -3.25 -7.76 14.44
CA ILE A 198 -2.48 -7.12 13.36
C ILE A 198 -1.89 -5.81 13.90
N PHE A 199 -0.56 -5.75 13.95
CA PHE A 199 0.14 -4.54 14.35
C PHE A 199 0.07 -3.43 13.28
N ILE A 200 0.35 -3.78 12.03
CA ILE A 200 0.33 -2.86 10.88
C ILE A 200 -0.30 -3.57 9.68
N GLN A 201 -1.20 -2.88 9.00
CA GLN A 201 -1.72 -3.27 7.69
C GLN A 201 -1.26 -2.26 6.63
N THR A 202 -0.69 -2.74 5.52
CA THR A 202 -0.18 -1.87 4.45
C THR A 202 -0.84 -2.17 3.11
N GLY A 203 -1.02 -1.15 2.28
CA GLY A 203 -1.37 -1.30 0.87
C GLY A 203 -0.13 -1.53 0.01
N TYR A 204 -0.32 -1.90 -1.26
CA TYR A 204 0.76 -1.92 -2.25
C TYR A 204 0.31 -1.27 -3.55
N PRO A 205 1.21 -0.60 -4.27
CA PRO A 205 0.92 -0.11 -5.59
C PRO A 205 0.80 -1.31 -6.54
N LEU A 206 -0.20 -1.27 -7.42
CA LEU A 206 -0.26 -2.15 -8.57
C LEU A 206 0.11 -1.34 -9.80
N ASP A 207 1.41 -1.26 -10.08
CA ASP A 207 1.90 -0.59 -11.27
C ASP A 207 1.69 -1.49 -12.48
N LEU A 208 0.97 -1.00 -13.48
CA LEU A 208 0.80 -1.71 -14.75
C LEU A 208 1.72 -1.06 -15.80
N PRO A 209 2.73 -1.78 -16.32
CA PRO A 209 3.66 -1.21 -17.28
C PRO A 209 2.92 -0.80 -18.57
N SER A 210 3.23 0.38 -19.09
CA SER A 210 2.61 0.94 -20.30
C SER A 210 3.03 0.23 -21.60
N GLY A 211 3.94 -0.75 -21.51
CA GLY A 211 4.44 -1.53 -22.65
C GLY A 211 5.83 -1.10 -23.15
N SER A 212 6.40 -0.02 -22.61
CA SER A 212 7.77 0.42 -22.92
C SER A 212 8.81 -0.31 -22.06
N LEU A 213 10.03 -0.46 -22.57
CA LEU A 213 11.14 -1.04 -21.80
C LEU A 213 11.37 -0.32 -20.47
N GLY A 214 11.35 1.03 -20.48
CA GLY A 214 11.48 1.83 -19.26
C GLY A 214 10.37 1.55 -18.25
N SER A 215 9.12 1.40 -18.69
CA SER A 215 8.02 1.03 -17.80
C SER A 215 8.15 -0.36 -17.21
N TYR A 216 8.70 -1.33 -17.95
CA TYR A 216 8.99 -2.67 -17.42
C TYR A 216 10.16 -2.65 -16.44
N CYS A 217 11.20 -1.85 -16.68
CA CYS A 217 12.30 -1.70 -15.72
C CYS A 217 11.81 -1.10 -14.39
N ILE A 218 10.91 -0.11 -14.43
CA ILE A 218 10.30 0.47 -13.23
C ILE A 218 9.41 -0.56 -12.53
N TYR A 219 8.60 -1.30 -13.28
CA TYR A 219 7.77 -2.37 -12.72
C TYR A 219 8.61 -3.42 -12.01
N GLU A 220 9.70 -3.89 -12.64
CA GLU A 220 10.63 -4.85 -12.03
C GLU A 220 11.27 -4.28 -10.75
N TYR A 221 11.64 -3.00 -10.75
CA TYR A 221 12.14 -2.34 -9.54
C TYR A 221 11.10 -2.31 -8.41
N HIS A 222 9.81 -2.19 -8.74
CA HIS A 222 8.69 -2.22 -7.78
C HIS A 222 8.15 -3.63 -7.47
N MET A 223 8.64 -4.68 -8.13
CA MET A 223 8.22 -6.07 -7.87
C MET A 223 8.32 -6.49 -6.40
N PRO A 224 9.27 -6.00 -5.58
CA PRO A 224 9.26 -6.25 -4.14
C PRO A 224 7.96 -5.86 -3.45
N CYS A 225 7.30 -4.78 -3.89
CA CYS A 225 5.99 -4.37 -3.38
C CYS A 225 4.89 -5.39 -3.73
N SER A 226 5.06 -6.14 -4.81
CA SER A 226 4.12 -7.20 -5.19
C SER A 226 4.29 -8.49 -4.39
N MET A 227 5.41 -8.68 -3.66
CA MET A 227 5.67 -9.91 -2.90
C MET A 227 4.69 -10.12 -1.73
N GLY A 228 4.13 -9.04 -1.17
CA GLY A 228 3.07 -9.15 -0.16
C GLY A 228 1.83 -9.91 -0.66
N PHE A 229 1.51 -9.79 -1.95
CA PHE A 229 0.44 -10.55 -2.58
C PHE A 229 0.79 -12.03 -2.79
N ALA A 230 2.08 -12.34 -3.01
CA ALA A 230 2.54 -13.71 -3.24
C ALA A 230 2.68 -14.54 -1.96
N THR A 231 2.79 -13.89 -0.79
CA THR A 231 3.01 -14.54 0.52
C THR A 231 1.73 -14.78 1.32
N GLY A 232 0.55 -14.62 0.70
CA GLY A 232 -0.73 -14.82 1.37
C GLY A 232 -1.10 -13.70 2.35
N GLY A 233 -0.57 -12.49 2.13
CA GLY A 233 -0.96 -11.28 2.88
C GLY A 233 -0.21 -11.06 4.21
N LYS A 234 0.71 -11.94 4.59
CA LYS A 234 1.60 -11.74 5.75
C LYS A 234 3.03 -11.52 5.29
N THR A 235 3.60 -10.38 5.65
CA THR A 235 4.90 -9.94 5.14
C THR A 235 5.55 -8.97 6.11
N LEU A 236 6.89 -8.98 6.15
CA LEU A 236 7.70 -8.00 6.88
C LEU A 236 8.01 -6.76 6.03
N PHE A 237 7.66 -6.78 4.74
CA PHE A 237 7.86 -5.65 3.85
C PHE A 237 6.71 -4.66 4.00
N LEU A 238 6.95 -3.48 4.56
CA LEU A 238 5.96 -2.41 4.64
C LEU A 238 6.16 -1.41 3.49
N TRP A 239 5.06 -0.86 2.97
CA TRP A 239 5.09 0.23 2.01
C TRP A 239 4.58 1.52 2.65
N GLY A 240 5.46 2.50 2.82
CA GLY A 240 5.21 3.72 3.60
C GLY A 240 4.16 4.67 3.04
N ARG A 241 3.52 4.35 1.91
CA ARG A 241 2.55 5.22 1.25
C ARG A 241 1.11 4.97 1.70
N CYS A 242 0.81 3.82 2.30
CA CYS A 242 -0.51 3.48 2.84
C CYS A 242 -0.34 2.47 3.99
N MET A 243 -0.46 2.93 5.23
CA MET A 243 -0.27 2.10 6.44
C MET A 243 -1.34 2.40 7.49
N MET A 244 -2.09 1.38 7.91
CA MET A 244 -3.08 1.45 8.98
C MET A 244 -2.56 0.75 10.24
N MET A 245 -2.73 1.41 11.38
CA MET A 245 -2.27 0.97 12.70
C MET A 245 -3.30 1.29 13.78
N HIS A 246 -3.16 0.66 14.94
CA HIS A 246 -3.94 1.02 16.12
C HIS A 246 -3.57 2.42 16.61
N ALA A 247 -4.56 3.29 16.77
CA ALA A 247 -4.35 4.63 17.31
C ALA A 247 -3.78 4.58 18.74
N GLU A 248 -4.19 3.57 19.52
CA GLU A 248 -3.74 3.40 20.91
C GLU A 248 -2.24 3.10 21.03
N ASP A 249 -1.67 2.40 20.05
CA ASP A 249 -0.23 2.10 20.06
C ASP A 249 0.59 3.39 19.99
N PHE A 250 0.12 4.39 19.22
CA PHE A 250 0.75 5.71 19.23
C PHE A 250 0.47 6.51 20.50
N ARG A 251 -0.76 6.47 21.04
CA ARG A 251 -1.11 7.23 22.26
C ARG A 251 -0.31 6.78 23.48
N THR A 252 0.00 5.48 23.54
CA THR A 252 0.72 4.87 24.66
C THR A 252 2.20 4.68 24.39
N ASP A 253 2.69 5.11 23.21
CA ASP A 253 4.03 4.82 22.70
C ASP A 253 4.38 3.33 22.84
N ARG A 254 3.42 2.47 22.52
CA ARG A 254 3.55 1.03 22.65
C ARG A 254 4.66 0.54 21.74
N HIS A 255 5.52 -0.33 22.25
CA HIS A 255 6.70 -0.82 21.52
C HIS A 255 7.67 0.29 21.06
N GLY A 256 7.52 1.53 21.57
CA GLY A 256 8.35 2.67 21.17
C GLY A 256 7.97 3.26 19.82
N VAL A 257 6.77 3.02 19.27
CA VAL A 257 6.39 3.50 17.93
C VAL A 257 6.55 5.01 17.73
N VAL A 258 6.28 5.82 18.76
CA VAL A 258 6.47 7.27 18.71
C VAL A 258 7.94 7.61 18.93
N SER A 259 8.57 7.02 19.94
CA SER A 259 9.95 7.34 20.31
C SER A 259 10.94 6.99 19.20
N GLU A 260 10.85 5.80 18.62
CA GLU A 260 11.73 5.33 17.53
C GLU A 260 11.55 6.15 16.24
N LEU A 261 10.31 6.54 15.90
CA LEU A 261 10.06 7.43 14.77
C LEU A 261 10.59 8.84 15.03
N ARG A 262 10.42 9.35 16.26
CA ARG A 262 10.83 10.72 16.62
C ARG A 262 12.34 10.87 16.71
N GLU A 263 13.05 9.87 17.23
CA GLU A 263 14.47 9.96 17.58
C GLU A 263 15.35 9.30 16.50
N GLY A 264 15.45 9.93 15.33
CA GLY A 264 16.34 9.49 14.24
C GLY A 264 15.65 8.77 13.09
N GLY A 265 14.31 8.68 13.09
CA GLY A 265 13.54 8.12 11.99
C GLY A 265 13.80 8.82 10.66
N TYR A 266 14.26 8.06 9.66
CA TYR A 266 14.38 8.52 8.27
C TYR A 266 13.24 8.01 7.40
N SER A 267 12.99 6.69 7.43
CA SER A 267 11.93 6.01 6.67
C SER A 267 10.92 5.45 7.66
N ASP A 268 9.66 5.89 7.56
CA ASP A 268 8.57 5.46 8.43
C ASP A 268 8.32 3.97 8.31
N ASP A 269 8.20 3.47 7.08
CA ASP A 269 7.99 2.05 6.80
C ASP A 269 9.11 1.13 7.29
N MET A 270 10.38 1.45 7.02
CA MET A 270 11.50 0.60 7.47
C MET A 270 11.62 0.60 9.00
N THR A 271 11.38 1.75 9.64
CA THR A 271 11.41 1.84 11.11
C THR A 271 10.28 1.03 11.71
N LEU A 272 9.06 1.18 11.20
CA LEU A 272 7.89 0.43 11.65
C LEU A 272 8.01 -1.07 11.35
N ALA A 273 8.62 -1.45 10.22
CA ALA A 273 8.89 -2.84 9.88
C ALA A 273 9.89 -3.48 10.86
N ALA A 274 10.90 -2.71 11.30
CA ALA A 274 11.85 -3.15 12.30
C ALA A 274 11.20 -3.33 13.69
N ILE A 275 10.22 -2.50 14.05
CA ILE A 275 9.44 -2.66 15.29
C ILE A 275 8.52 -3.89 15.21
N ALA A 276 7.99 -4.19 14.01
CA ALA A 276 7.06 -5.29 13.78
C ALA A 276 7.72 -6.69 13.72
N GLY A 277 9.02 -6.75 13.40
CA GLY A 277 9.80 -7.99 13.21
C GLY A 277 10.38 -8.56 14.49
#